data_AF-A0A956G0G7-F1
#
_entry.id   AF-A0A956G0G7-F1
#
_cell.length_a   1.000
_cell.length_b   1.000
_cell.length_c   1.000
_cell.angle_alpha   90.00
_cell.angle_beta   90.00
_cell.angle_gamma   90.00
#
_symmetry.space_group_name_H-M   'P 1'
#
loop_
_entity.id
_entity.type
_entity.pdbx_description
1 polymer ?
#
loop_
_entity_poly.entity_id
_entity_poly.type
_entity_poly.pdbx_seq_one_letter_code
_entity_poly.pdbx_strand_id
1 'polypeptide(L)'
;MKRDLFEEHHDLFRKSVRGFIEREVVPKQEAWREAGSVDRETWRAAGEFGLLCPWVGEEWDGPGGDFLHSVIVSEELARVYESGFAMPLHSDIVVPYIHSFGNDEQRRRWL
;
A
#
# COMPACT_ATOMS: atom_id res chain seq x y z
N MET A 1 -22.91 -9.44 -1.59
CA MET A 1 -22.91 -9.68 -0.13
C MET A 1 -22.60 -8.36 0.56
N LYS A 2 -23.29 -8.01 1.64
CA LYS A 2 -22.99 -6.77 2.40
C LYS A 2 -21.66 -6.95 3.13
N ARG A 3 -20.82 -5.92 3.19
CA ARG A 3 -19.50 -5.95 3.86
C ARG A 3 -19.59 -5.13 5.15
N ASP A 4 -19.78 -5.80 6.29
CA ASP A 4 -20.04 -5.12 7.57
C ASP A 4 -18.77 -4.77 8.35
N LEU A 5 -17.57 -5.08 7.83
CA LEU A 5 -16.28 -4.73 8.46
C LEU A 5 -15.82 -3.30 8.14
N PHE A 6 -16.28 -2.70 7.03
CA PHE A 6 -15.81 -1.40 6.58
C PHE A 6 -16.75 -0.29 7.05
N GLU A 7 -16.15 0.87 7.29
CA GLU A 7 -16.83 2.10 7.71
C GLU A 7 -16.73 3.13 6.58
N GLU A 8 -17.38 4.29 6.74
CA GLU A 8 -17.38 5.33 5.72
C GLU A 8 -15.97 5.81 5.34
N HIS A 9 -15.08 5.97 6.33
CA HIS A 9 -13.71 6.41 6.08
C HIS A 9 -12.91 5.38 5.27
N HIS A 10 -13.18 4.09 5.49
CA HIS A 10 -12.63 3.01 4.68
C HIS A 10 -13.10 3.08 3.23
N ASP A 11 -14.39 3.36 2.99
CA ASP A 11 -14.93 3.51 1.64
C ASP A 11 -14.36 4.74 0.92
N LEU A 12 -14.11 5.84 1.64
CA LEU A 12 -13.41 7.00 1.11
C LEU A 12 -11.97 6.66 0.72
N PHE A 13 -11.23 5.98 1.61
CA PHE A 13 -9.87 5.53 1.31
C PHE A 13 -9.85 4.61 0.08
N ARG A 14 -10.79 3.66 -0.03
CA ARG A 14 -10.92 2.78 -1.20
C ARG A 14 -11.10 3.55 -2.50
N LYS A 15 -11.91 4.61 -2.51
CA LYS A 15 -12.07 5.46 -3.70
C LYS A 15 -10.74 6.14 -4.07
N SER A 16 -9.98 6.62 -3.08
CA SER A 16 -8.66 7.22 -3.29
C SER A 16 -7.65 6.21 -3.86
N VAL A 17 -7.56 5.01 -3.26
CA VAL A 17 -6.70 3.92 -3.74
C VAL A 17 -7.05 3.54 -5.17
N ARG A 18 -8.35 3.38 -5.47
CA ARG A 18 -8.83 3.08 -6.81
C ARG A 18 -8.40 4.14 -7.82
N GLY A 19 -8.58 5.42 -7.48
CA GLY A 19 -8.19 6.52 -8.33
C GLY A 19 -6.68 6.56 -8.59
N PHE A 20 -5.85 6.24 -7.59
CA PHE A 20 -4.41 6.09 -7.79
C PHE A 20 -4.11 4.94 -8.75
N ILE A 21 -4.69 3.76 -8.53
CA ILE A 21 -4.44 2.57 -9.37
C ILE A 21 -4.86 2.80 -10.82
N GLU A 22 -6.01 3.43 -11.06
CA GLU A 22 -6.50 3.72 -12.41
C GLU A 22 -5.60 4.70 -13.17
N ARG A 23 -4.93 5.63 -12.47
CA ARG A 23 -4.05 6.64 -13.10
C ARG A 23 -2.60 6.19 -13.21
N GLU A 24 -2.06 5.58 -12.15
CA GLU A 24 -0.62 5.33 -12.00
C GLU A 24 -0.22 3.89 -12.24
N VAL A 25 -1.14 2.93 -12.08
CA VAL A 25 -0.83 1.49 -12.15
C VAL A 25 -1.31 0.90 -13.46
N VAL A 26 -2.62 0.97 -13.74
CA VAL A 26 -3.24 0.31 -14.91
C VAL A 26 -2.55 0.67 -16.24
N PRO A 27 -2.25 1.95 -16.53
CA PRO A 27 -1.61 2.31 -17.80
C PRO A 27 -0.18 1.80 -17.97
N LYS A 28 0.51 1.41 -16.88
CA LYS A 28 1.93 1.05 -16.88
C LYS A 28 2.17 -0.47 -16.81
N GLN A 29 1.14 -1.27 -16.56
CA GLN A 29 1.29 -2.71 -16.32
C GLN A 29 1.96 -3.47 -17.48
N GLU A 30 1.64 -3.13 -18.73
CA GLU A 30 2.25 -3.79 -19.90
C GLU A 30 3.75 -3.50 -19.98
N ALA A 31 4.14 -2.23 -19.84
CA ALA A 31 5.54 -1.82 -19.83
C ALA A 31 6.34 -2.49 -18.68
N TRP A 32 5.74 -2.61 -17.49
CA TRP A 32 6.40 -3.31 -16.37
C TRP A 32 6.58 -4.80 -16.62
N ARG A 33 5.63 -5.45 -17.31
CA ARG A 33 5.76 -6.86 -17.68
C ARG A 33 6.89 -7.06 -18.68
N GLU A 34 6.99 -6.20 -19.69
CA GLU A 34 8.09 -6.22 -20.65
C GLU A 34 9.45 -5.95 -19.98
N ALA A 35 9.50 -4.98 -19.07
CA ALA A 35 10.71 -4.62 -18.33
C ALA A 35 11.07 -5.61 -17.19
N GLY A 36 10.14 -6.49 -16.81
CA GLY A 36 10.28 -7.40 -15.67
C GLY A 36 10.35 -6.73 -14.30
N SER A 37 9.96 -5.45 -14.19
CA SER A 37 9.98 -4.70 -12.94
C SER A 37 9.00 -3.53 -12.93
N VAL A 38 8.47 -3.20 -11.75
CA VAL A 38 7.72 -1.97 -11.52
C VAL A 38 8.70 -0.80 -11.37
N ASP A 39 8.37 0.31 -12.01
CA ASP A 39 9.23 1.48 -12.01
C ASP A 39 9.30 2.15 -10.62
N ARG A 40 10.44 2.78 -10.33
CA ARG A 40 10.69 3.41 -9.03
C ARG A 40 9.85 4.65 -8.77
N GLU A 41 9.39 5.34 -9.82
CA GLU A 41 8.60 6.55 -9.69
C GLU A 41 7.22 6.23 -9.12
N THR A 42 6.62 5.13 -9.59
CA THR A 42 5.32 4.67 -9.10
C THR A 42 5.38 4.18 -7.66
N TRP A 43 6.49 3.58 -7.21
CA TRP A 43 6.74 3.30 -5.79
C TRP A 43 6.79 4.59 -4.95
N ARG A 44 7.49 5.62 -5.41
CA ARG A 44 7.57 6.91 -4.71
C ARG A 44 6.22 7.59 -4.64
N ALA A 45 5.49 7.64 -5.76
CA ALA A 45 4.16 8.19 -5.82
C ALA A 45 3.20 7.47 -4.86
N ALA A 46 3.27 6.15 -4.75
CA ALA A 46 2.47 5.38 -3.80
C ALA A 46 2.79 5.74 -2.33
N GLY A 47 4.07 5.97 -2.01
CA GLY A 47 4.51 6.44 -0.69
C GLY A 47 4.00 7.84 -0.37
N GLU A 48 4.16 8.80 -1.31
CA GLU A 48 3.67 10.18 -1.16
C GLU A 48 2.14 10.25 -0.99
N PHE A 49 1.42 9.30 -1.61
CA PHE A 49 -0.04 9.20 -1.51
C PHE A 49 -0.52 8.44 -0.26
N GLY A 50 0.40 7.99 0.62
CA GLY A 50 0.08 7.27 1.85
C GLY A 50 -0.42 5.85 1.65
N LEU A 51 -0.10 5.21 0.52
CA LEU A 51 -0.57 3.86 0.17
C LEU A 51 0.41 2.75 0.56
N LEU A 52 1.65 3.09 0.90
CA LEU A 52 2.62 2.17 1.47
C LEU A 52 2.52 2.25 3.00
N CYS A 53 2.52 1.08 3.65
CA CYS A 53 2.47 0.97 5.11
C CYS A 53 1.32 1.78 5.76
N PRO A 54 0.07 1.69 5.27
CA PRO A 54 -1.01 2.59 5.67
C PRO A 54 -1.38 2.50 7.17
N TRP A 55 -0.97 1.43 7.85
CA TRP A 55 -1.21 1.18 9.26
C TRP A 55 -0.09 1.64 10.20
N VAL A 56 1.07 2.06 9.67
CA VAL A 56 2.18 2.50 10.53
C VAL A 56 1.77 3.79 11.25
N GLY A 57 2.00 3.84 12.55
CA GLY A 57 1.58 4.95 13.41
C GLY A 57 2.32 6.26 13.13
N GLU A 58 1.68 7.36 13.49
CA GLU A 58 2.21 8.73 13.31
C GLU A 58 3.54 8.95 14.06
N GLU A 59 3.84 8.18 15.11
CA GLU A 59 5.11 8.25 15.83
C GLU A 59 6.32 7.83 14.98
N TRP A 60 6.07 7.21 13.82
CA TRP A 60 7.05 6.85 12.80
C TRP A 60 6.77 7.58 11.47
N ASP A 61 6.11 8.74 11.52
CA ASP A 61 5.70 9.53 10.35
C ASP A 61 4.78 8.75 9.37
N GLY A 62 4.09 7.70 9.87
CA GLY A 62 3.17 6.87 9.11
C GLY A 62 1.72 7.38 9.09
N PRO A 63 0.84 6.80 8.25
CA PRO A 63 -0.53 7.31 8.06
C PRO A 63 -1.53 7.00 9.18
N GLY A 64 -1.19 6.09 10.11
CA GLY A 64 -2.02 5.79 11.30
C GLY A 64 -3.33 5.07 11.04
N GLY A 65 -3.52 4.46 9.87
CA GLY A 65 -4.69 3.66 9.53
C GLY A 65 -4.74 2.31 10.27
N ASP A 66 -5.78 1.53 10.00
CA ASP A 66 -5.92 0.18 10.52
C ASP A 66 -5.58 -0.90 9.45
N PHE A 67 -5.72 -2.17 9.81
CA PHE A 67 -5.45 -3.27 8.88
C PHE A 67 -6.42 -3.31 7.70
N LEU A 68 -7.63 -2.75 7.82
CA LEU A 68 -8.60 -2.71 6.72
C LEU A 68 -8.15 -1.76 5.61
N HIS A 69 -7.30 -0.77 5.91
CA HIS A 69 -6.63 0.03 4.88
C HIS A 69 -5.69 -0.82 4.02
N SER A 70 -4.88 -1.71 4.62
CA SER A 70 -4.07 -2.67 3.86
C SER A 70 -4.89 -3.66 3.04
N VAL A 71 -6.02 -4.12 3.60
CA VAL A 71 -6.98 -4.97 2.86
C VAL A 71 -7.49 -4.23 1.62
N ILE A 72 -7.85 -2.96 1.75
CA ILE A 72 -8.29 -2.12 0.63
C ILE A 72 -7.22 -2.02 -0.46
N VAL A 73 -5.96 -1.73 -0.10
CA VAL A 73 -4.85 -1.66 -1.06
C VAL A 73 -4.70 -2.98 -1.81
N SER A 74 -4.70 -4.10 -1.08
CA SER A 74 -4.58 -5.43 -1.66
C SER A 74 -5.74 -5.76 -2.61
N GLU A 75 -6.98 -5.45 -2.21
CA GLU A 75 -8.17 -5.72 -3.02
C GLU A 75 -8.22 -4.89 -4.30
N GLU A 76 -7.86 -3.60 -4.24
CA GLU A 76 -7.90 -2.75 -5.42
C GLU A 76 -6.76 -3.07 -6.41
N LEU A 77 -5.59 -3.54 -5.94
CA LEU A 77 -4.56 -4.12 -6.82
C LEU A 77 -5.05 -5.41 -7.47
N ALA A 78 -5.65 -6.31 -6.67
CA ALA A 78 -6.21 -7.57 -7.18
C ALA A 78 -7.32 -7.35 -8.21
N ARG A 79 -8.14 -6.29 -8.04
CA ARG A 79 -9.21 -5.91 -8.97
C ARG A 79 -8.71 -5.68 -10.40
N VAL A 80 -7.48 -5.18 -10.54
CA VAL A 80 -6.85 -4.91 -11.84
C VAL A 80 -5.81 -5.98 -12.22
N TYR A 81 -5.83 -7.12 -11.54
CA TYR A 81 -4.90 -8.23 -11.73
C TYR A 81 -3.42 -7.78 -11.67
N GLU A 82 -3.12 -6.79 -10.84
CA GLU A 82 -1.74 -6.35 -10.62
C GLU A 82 -1.08 -7.22 -9.55
N SER A 83 -0.10 -8.02 -9.97
CA SER A 83 0.63 -8.96 -9.09
C SER A 83 2.13 -8.67 -8.98
N GLY A 84 2.69 -7.83 -9.84
CA GLY A 84 4.12 -7.51 -9.88
C GLY A 84 4.51 -6.38 -8.91
N PHE A 85 3.58 -5.46 -8.62
CA PHE A 85 3.86 -4.32 -7.75
C PHE A 85 4.11 -4.72 -6.29
N ALA A 86 3.51 -5.81 -5.80
CA ALA A 86 3.85 -6.38 -4.48
C ALA A 86 3.84 -5.39 -3.29
N MET A 87 3.03 -4.32 -3.35
CA MET A 87 2.86 -3.38 -2.23
C MET A 87 2.44 -4.09 -0.92
N PRO A 88 1.57 -5.13 -0.93
CA PRO A 88 1.23 -5.86 0.29
C PRO A 88 2.41 -6.66 0.86
N LEU A 89 3.32 -7.17 0.02
CA LEU A 89 4.55 -7.83 0.50
C LEU A 89 5.44 -6.85 1.26
N HIS A 90 5.59 -5.63 0.74
CA HIS A 90 6.33 -4.57 1.43
C HIS A 90 5.64 -4.18 2.75
N SER A 91 4.38 -3.77 2.67
CA SER A 91 3.65 -3.11 3.76
C SER A 91 3.18 -4.07 4.86
N ASP A 92 2.78 -5.29 4.49
CA ASP A 92 2.00 -6.18 5.36
C ASP A 92 2.72 -7.50 5.65
N ILE A 93 3.88 -7.73 5.03
CA ILE A 93 4.71 -8.91 5.29
C ILE A 93 6.09 -8.50 5.79
N VAL A 94 6.83 -7.66 5.07
CA VAL A 94 8.22 -7.30 5.41
C VAL A 94 8.29 -6.25 6.52
N VAL A 95 7.64 -5.09 6.33
CA VAL A 95 7.68 -3.98 7.30
C VAL A 95 7.19 -4.37 8.71
N PRO A 96 6.18 -5.26 8.90
CA PRO A 96 5.80 -5.74 10.22
C PRO A 96 6.92 -6.37 11.04
N TYR A 97 7.97 -6.95 10.42
CA TYR A 97 9.13 -7.46 11.16
C TYR A 97 9.96 -6.34 11.76
N ILE A 98 10.16 -5.25 11.01
CA ILE A 98 10.88 -4.07 11.49
C ILE A 98 10.06 -3.40 12.60
N HIS A 99 8.76 -3.21 12.37
CA HIS A 99 7.87 -2.60 13.35
C HIS A 99 7.74 -3.44 14.62
N SER A 100 7.65 -4.78 14.54
CA SER A 100 7.41 -5.60 15.73
C SER A 100 8.71 -5.91 16.49
N PHE A 101 9.80 -6.17 15.78
CA PHE A 101 11.02 -6.74 16.36
C PHE A 101 12.24 -5.82 16.26
N GLY A 102 12.15 -4.74 15.48
CA GLY A 102 13.22 -3.74 15.43
C GLY A 102 13.38 -3.06 16.78
N ASN A 103 14.62 -2.75 17.15
CA ASN A 103 14.89 -1.82 18.25
C ASN A 103 14.56 -0.36 17.81
N ASP A 104 14.60 0.58 18.75
CA ASP A 104 14.26 1.98 18.48
C ASP A 104 15.11 2.60 17.36
N GLU A 105 16.40 2.26 17.29
CA GLU A 105 17.29 2.74 16.23
C GLU A 105 16.87 2.22 14.85
N GLN A 106 16.53 0.93 14.76
CA GLN A 106 16.08 0.29 13.53
C GLN A 106 14.73 0.82 13.07
N ARG A 107 13.78 1.04 14.00
CA ARG A 107 12.47 1.63 13.68
C ARG A 107 12.64 3.05 13.16
N ARG A 108 13.37 3.93 13.86
CA ARG A 108 13.64 5.32 13.40
C ARG A 108 14.36 5.41 12.05
N ARG A 109 15.15 4.38 11.70
CA ARG A 109 15.95 4.40 10.48
C ARG A 109 15.17 3.90 9.26
N TRP A 110 14.21 3.00 9.44
CA TRP A 110 13.63 2.21 8.35
C TRP A 110 12.11 2.27 8.23
N LEU A 111 11.40 2.70 9.27
CA LEU A 111 10.02 3.17 9.15
C LEU A 111 10.07 4.64 8.77
#